data_AF-X1FYP8-F1
#
_entry.id   AF-X1FYP8-F1
#
_cell.length_a   1.000
_cell.length_b   1.000
_cell.length_c   1.000
_cell.angle_alpha   90.00
_cell.angle_beta   90.00
_cell.angle_gamma   90.00
#
_symmetry.space_group_name_H-M   'P 1'
#
loop_
_entity.id
_entity.type
_entity.pdbx_description
1 polymer ?
#
loop_
_entity_poly.entity_id
_entity_poly.type
_entity_poly.pdbx_seq_one_letter_code
_entity_poly.pdbx_strand_id
1 'polypeptide(L)' 'RPSPGFTLTEASIKAYDAEGFEKKKEILSKARAIKRDEFPEDMLGTAVFLASEDSDFITGQAIVVDGGLVLH' A
#
# COMPACT_ATOMS: atom_id res chain seq x y z
N ARG A 1 -0.40 -5.80 12.01
CA ARG A 1 -0.10 -6.25 10.63
C ARG A 1 -0.16 -5.06 9.68
N PRO A 2 0.75 -4.95 8.70
CA PRO A 2 0.60 -4.00 7.60
C PRO A 2 -0.67 -4.30 6.80
N SER A 3 -1.36 -3.27 6.35
CA SER A 3 -2.56 -3.34 5.51
C SER A 3 -2.32 -2.48 4.27
N PRO A 4 -1.85 -3.08 3.16
CA PRO A 4 -1.48 -2.34 1.96
C PRO A 4 -2.69 -1.76 1.23
N GLY A 5 -2.43 -0.73 0.44
CA GLY A 5 -3.34 -0.25 -0.58
C GLY A 5 -3.24 -1.09 -1.86
N PHE A 6 -3.54 -0.48 -3.00
CA PHE A 6 -3.31 -1.12 -4.29
C PHE A 6 -1.82 -1.07 -4.63
N THR A 7 -1.13 -2.18 -4.39
CA THR A 7 0.30 -2.35 -4.65
C THR A 7 0.55 -2.89 -6.07
N LEU A 8 1.52 -2.31 -6.76
CA LEU A 8 1.93 -2.69 -8.11
C LEU A 8 2.79 -3.96 -8.03
N THR A 9 2.18 -5.08 -8.39
CA THR A 9 2.77 -6.43 -8.37
C THR A 9 2.39 -7.14 -9.65
N GLU A 10 3.07 -8.23 -9.99
CA GLU A 10 2.65 -9.06 -11.13
C GLU A 10 1.20 -9.51 -11.02
N ALA A 11 0.74 -9.83 -9.81
CA ALA A 11 -0.62 -10.29 -9.57
C ALA A 11 -1.64 -9.17 -9.84
N SER A 12 -1.37 -7.93 -9.39
CA SER A 12 -2.27 -6.81 -9.64
C SER A 12 -2.26 -6.35 -11.10
N ILE A 13 -1.14 -6.49 -11.81
CA ILE A 13 -1.06 -6.25 -13.26
C ILE A 13 -1.91 -7.28 -14.02
N LYS A 14 -1.78 -8.57 -13.71
CA LYS A 14 -2.51 -9.67 -14.37
C LYS A 14 -4.01 -9.68 -14.07
N ALA A 15 -4.46 -8.93 -13.06
CA ALA A 15 -5.86 -8.84 -12.66
C ALA A 15 -6.72 -7.94 -13.58
N TYR A 16 -6.10 -7.16 -14.47
CA TYR A 16 -6.77 -6.24 -15.39
C TYR A 16 -6.21 -6.42 -16.81
N ASP A 17 -6.97 -5.95 -17.80
CA ASP A 17 -6.39 -5.65 -19.11
C ASP A 17 -5.53 -4.37 -19.05
N ALA A 18 -4.80 -4.09 -20.12
CA ALA A 18 -3.86 -2.97 -20.15
C ALA A 18 -4.55 -1.60 -19.92
N GLU A 19 -5.71 -1.39 -20.54
CA GLU A 19 -6.47 -0.14 -20.41
C GLU A 19 -7.05 0.02 -19.00
N GLY A 20 -7.66 -1.04 -18.47
CA GLY A 20 -8.23 -1.06 -17.12
C GLY A 20 -7.16 -0.86 -16.04
N PHE A 21 -5.98 -1.43 -16.24
CA PHE A 21 -4.84 -1.27 -15.33
C PHE A 21 -4.36 0.19 -15.28
N GLU A 22 -4.11 0.82 -16.43
CA GLU A 22 -3.64 2.21 -16.46
C GLU A 22 -4.68 3.19 -15.93
N LYS A 23 -5.96 2.99 -16.25
CA LYS A 23 -7.05 3.79 -15.68
C LYS A 23 -7.12 3.65 -14.16
N LYS A 24 -6.92 2.43 -13.64
CA LYS A 24 -6.90 2.18 -12.20
C LYS A 24 -5.73 2.91 -11.52
N LYS A 25 -4.52 2.85 -12.08
CA LYS A 25 -3.36 3.59 -11.58
C LYS A 25 -3.59 5.09 -11.55
N GLU A 26 -4.13 5.64 -12.63
CA GLU A 26 -4.42 7.07 -12.72
C GLU A 26 -5.42 7.53 -11.64
N ILE A 27 -6.51 6.78 -11.46
CA ILE A 27 -7.52 7.09 -10.43
C ILE A 27 -6.90 7.05 -9.03
N LEU A 28 -6.14 6.00 -8.72
CA LEU A 28 -5.56 5.82 -7.40
C LEU A 28 -4.48 6.85 -7.08
N SER A 29 -3.59 7.15 -8.03
CA SER A 29 -2.56 8.17 -7.86
C SER A 29 -3.18 9.55 -7.59
N LYS A 30 -4.29 9.88 -8.25
CA LYS A 30 -5.03 11.14 -7.98
C LYS A 30 -5.71 11.14 -6.62
N ALA A 31 -6.25 10.00 -6.17
CA ALA A 31 -7.00 9.88 -4.92
C ALA A 31 -6.10 9.90 -3.67
N ARG A 32 -4.91 9.29 -3.74
CA ARG A 32 -3.92 9.25 -2.65
C ARG A 32 -3.42 10.65 -2.27
N ALA A 33 -3.01 10.84 -1.02
CA ALA A 33 -2.24 12.01 -0.63
C ALA A 33 -0.85 12.02 -1.33
N ILE A 34 -0.22 10.85 -1.40
CA ILE A 34 1.04 10.63 -2.12
C ILE A 34 0.74 10.28 -3.58
N LYS A 35 1.06 11.19 -4.52
CA LYS A 35 0.72 11.11 -5.95
C LYS A 35 1.62 10.16 -6.77
N ARG A 36 1.73 8.90 -6.32
CA ARG A 36 2.44 7.85 -7.06
C ARG A 36 1.81 6.47 -6.82
N ASP A 37 2.23 5.52 -7.65
CA ASP A 37 1.96 4.11 -7.43
C ASP A 37 2.61 3.63 -6.13
N GLU A 38 2.01 2.60 -5.56
CA GLU A 38 2.52 1.95 -4.35
C GLU A 38 3.23 0.69 -4.83
N PHE A 39 4.46 0.49 -4.35
CA PHE A 39 5.29 -0.65 -4.69
C PHE A 39 5.48 -1.54 -3.44
N PRO A 40 5.84 -2.82 -3.60
CA PRO A 40 6.09 -3.70 -2.46
C PRO A 40 7.08 -3.12 -1.44
N GLU A 41 8.04 -2.33 -1.91
CA GLU A 41 9.05 -1.67 -1.09
C GLU A 41 8.46 -0.68 -0.08
N ASP A 42 7.29 -0.10 -0.36
CA ASP A 42 6.61 0.83 0.55
C ASP A 42 6.16 0.15 1.85
N MET A 43 5.98 -1.18 1.83
CA MET A 43 5.63 -1.95 3.02
C MET A 43 6.83 -2.29 3.90
N LEU A 44 8.06 -2.23 3.36
CA LEU A 44 9.25 -2.75 4.05
C LEU A 44 9.49 -2.03 5.38
N GLY A 45 9.38 -0.70 5.39
CA GLY A 45 9.58 0.09 6.61
C GLY A 45 8.61 -0.29 7.72
N THR A 46 7.32 -0.41 7.40
CA THR A 46 6.30 -0.81 8.38
C THR A 46 6.47 -2.26 8.82
N ALA A 47 6.85 -3.16 7.92
CA ALA A 47 7.10 -4.56 8.27
C ALA A 47 8.32 -4.70 9.21
N VAL A 48 9.41 -3.99 8.92
CA VAL A 48 10.61 -3.97 9.76
C VAL A 48 10.30 -3.36 11.13
N PHE A 49 9.59 -2.23 11.18
CA PHE A 49 9.17 -1.61 12.44
C PHE A 49 8.32 -2.57 13.29
N LEU A 50 7.31 -3.21 12.69
CA LEU A 50 6.45 -4.17 13.40
C LEU A 50 7.17 -5.47 13.80
N ALA A 51 8.36 -5.72 13.27
CA ALA A 51 9.21 -6.84 13.64
C ALA A 51 10.33 -6.44 14.61
N SER A 52 10.51 -5.14 14.89
CA SER A 52 11.56 -4.63 15.78
C SER A 52 11.03 -4.44 17.21
N GLU A 53 11.97 -4.29 18.15
CA GLU A 53 11.69 -3.96 19.56
C GLU A 53 11.01 -2.60 19.71
N ASP A 54 11.11 -1.70 18.71
CA ASP A 54 10.45 -0.39 18.74
C ASP A 54 8.91 -0.48 18.70
N SER A 55 8.37 -1.67 18.47
CA SER A 55 6.93 -1.95 18.43
C SER A 55 6.46 -2.89 19.55
N ASP A 56 7.25 -3.08 20.61
CA ASP A 56 7.01 -4.07 21.67
C ASP A 56 5.65 -3.95 22.40
N PHE A 57 5.06 -2.76 22.40
CA PHE A 57 3.73 -2.50 22.99
C PHE A 57 2.62 -2.30 21.95
N ILE A 58 2.88 -2.58 20.67
CA ILE A 58 1.91 -2.44 19.57
C ILE A 58 1.44 -3.82 19.11
N THR A 59 0.21 -4.18 19.49
CA THR A 59 -0.42 -5.45 19.08
C THR A 59 -1.89 -5.27 18.68
N GLY A 60 -2.43 -6.25 17.95
CA GLY A 60 -3.83 -6.26 17.48
C GLY A 60 -4.17 -5.21 16.42
N GLN A 61 -3.21 -4.39 15.98
CA GLN A 61 -3.45 -3.29 15.05
C GLN A 61 -3.35 -3.71 13.57
N ALA A 62 -4.15 -3.05 12.74
CA ALA A 62 -3.98 -3.00 11.29
C ALA A 62 -3.41 -1.63 10.92
N ILE A 63 -2.13 -1.58 10.55
CA ILE A 63 -1.47 -0.32 10.15
C ILE A 63 -1.65 -0.17 8.65
N VAL A 64 -2.38 0.86 8.22
CA VAL A 64 -2.63 1.15 6.80
C VAL A 64 -1.39 1.75 6.15
N VAL A 65 -1.01 1.19 4.99
CA VAL A 65 0.12 1.61 4.17
C VAL A 65 -0.37 1.74 2.73
N ASP A 66 -1.04 2.85 2.42
CA ASP A 66 -1.76 3.01 1.14
C ASP A 66 -1.52 4.35 0.43
N GLY A 67 -0.56 5.14 0.91
CA GLY A 67 -0.27 6.48 0.39
C GLY A 67 -1.32 7.54 0.79
N GLY A 68 -2.13 7.28 1.82
CA GLY A 68 -3.19 8.17 2.28
C GLY A 68 -4.43 8.10 1.40
N LEU A 69 -4.77 6.90 0.93
CA LEU A 69 -5.99 6.66 0.16
C LEU A 69 -7.21 6.64 1.10
N VAL A 70 -7.07 5.99 2.25
CA VAL A 70 -8.04 6.04 3.35
C VAL A 70 -7.53 6.99 4.44
N LEU A 71 -8.44 7.81 4.97
CA LEU A 71 -8.18 8.68 6.13
C LEU A 71 -8.87 8.07 7.36
N HIS A 72 -8.14 7.95 8.45
CA HIS A 72 -8.59 7.42 9.74
C HIS A 72 -8.69 8.51 10.79
#